data_AF-U7NEA7-F1
#
_entry.id   AF-U7NEA7-F1
#
_cell.length_a   1.000
_cell.length_b   1.000
_cell.length_c   1.000
_cell.angle_alpha   90.00
_cell.angle_beta   90.00
_cell.angle_gamma   90.00
#
_symmetry.space_group_name_H-M   'P 1'
#
loop_
_entity.id
_entity.type
_entity.pdbx_description
1 polymer ?
#
loop_
_entity_poly.entity_id
_entity_poly.type
_entity_poly.pdbx_seq_one_letter_code
_entity_poly.pdbx_strand_id
1 'polypeptide(L)'
;MTSTIPCDQRSIIVAALAGGWVADAASLGLHWLYDSKRILEVGGQSPEFLAPKAEYFAGGFGYFAHEDKQAGDVSHYGAAMGVLIDSLLANNGTLSIRDYQRRFRAFFGPGGQWQGYIDNPTRVTLDNLSRIEQEAIAQAQSTTTVELTDQQKRVLVQKVLPYTRRLSGDQLAEPVRKAISLTWQEPEIQEAGVHLAETIDRGLWPTSGADDMQLPAVSKLSPLVACYCGNDDLMVVTEAAVRVTNHNDEAVAWAKCAATLLDHLFRGESLSAALDVATPNSPDPDSLNKARNLPSLDAVDAGNTFGRTCYLHEAMPVIFHILSHARSFTEAVRANIHCGGDSCGRAWIIGPAMAAIHGVGGEHGIPLSWLARVTDSSSILLDIERLIYSR
;
A
#
# COMPACT_ATOMS: atom_id res chain seq x y z
N MET A 1 21.36 -11.83 4.33
CA MET A 1 21.30 -12.82 5.42
C MET A 1 19.87 -12.88 5.89
N THR A 2 19.21 -14.03 5.85
CA THR A 2 17.82 -14.18 6.30
C THR A 2 17.80 -14.11 7.82
N SER A 3 17.47 -12.94 8.37
CA SER A 3 17.12 -12.80 9.78
C SER A 3 15.92 -13.71 10.04
N THR A 4 16.09 -14.72 10.88
CA THR A 4 14.99 -15.63 11.23
C THR A 4 14.16 -14.96 12.31
N ILE A 5 12.98 -14.47 11.94
CA ILE A 5 12.04 -13.84 12.88
C ILE A 5 11.68 -14.85 13.99
N PRO A 6 11.94 -14.55 15.28
CA PRO A 6 11.53 -15.34 16.43
C PRO A 6 10.06 -15.79 16.38
N CYS A 7 9.76 -16.97 16.93
CA CYS A 7 8.42 -17.56 16.90
C CYS A 7 7.34 -16.63 17.46
N ASP A 8 7.60 -15.98 18.60
CA ASP A 8 6.63 -15.08 19.23
C ASP A 8 6.36 -13.84 18.37
N GLN A 9 7.39 -13.31 17.70
CA GLN A 9 7.26 -12.17 16.78
C GLN A 9 6.45 -12.52 15.53
N ARG A 10 6.47 -13.78 15.06
CA ARG A 10 5.61 -14.20 13.93
C ARG A 10 4.13 -14.06 14.24
N SER A 11 3.71 -14.44 15.46
CA SER A 11 2.31 -14.31 15.87
C SER A 11 1.87 -12.84 15.98
N ILE A 12 2.74 -11.98 16.50
CA ILE A 12 2.55 -10.52 16.55
C ILE A 12 2.35 -9.96 15.14
N ILE A 13 3.23 -10.33 14.21
CA ILE A 13 3.16 -9.87 12.82
C ILE A 13 1.90 -10.38 12.11
N VAL A 14 1.53 -11.65 12.29
CA VAL A 14 0.30 -12.21 11.71
C VAL A 14 -0.93 -11.45 12.23
N ALA A 15 -1.00 -11.19 13.54
CA ALA A 15 -2.08 -10.39 14.12
C ALA A 15 -2.08 -8.96 13.56
N ALA A 16 -0.91 -8.32 13.44
CA ALA A 16 -0.77 -6.97 12.89
C ALA A 16 -1.29 -6.87 11.44
N LEU A 17 -0.87 -7.79 10.56
CA LEU A 17 -1.32 -7.79 9.18
C LEU A 17 -2.83 -8.02 9.09
N ALA A 18 -3.38 -8.96 9.88
CA ALA A 18 -4.83 -9.18 9.95
C ALA A 18 -5.58 -7.94 10.48
N GLY A 19 -5.00 -7.23 11.46
CA GLY A 19 -5.54 -6.01 12.04
C GLY A 19 -5.70 -4.88 11.02
N GLY A 20 -4.80 -4.76 10.05
CA GLY A 20 -4.93 -3.80 8.96
C GLY A 20 -6.17 -4.06 8.09
N TRP A 21 -6.35 -5.32 7.63
CA TRP A 21 -7.51 -5.72 6.85
C TRP A 21 -8.83 -5.51 7.59
N VAL A 22 -8.87 -5.89 8.87
CA VAL A 22 -10.05 -5.71 9.72
C VAL A 22 -10.37 -4.24 9.93
N ALA A 23 -9.37 -3.41 10.23
CA ALA A 23 -9.59 -2.00 10.50
C ALA A 23 -10.05 -1.23 9.24
N ASP A 24 -9.52 -1.58 8.07
CA ASP A 24 -9.94 -1.01 6.78
C ASP A 24 -11.41 -1.35 6.47
N ALA A 25 -11.75 -2.64 6.51
CA ALA A 25 -13.11 -3.12 6.26
C ALA A 25 -14.13 -2.57 7.28
N ALA A 26 -13.73 -2.46 8.54
CA ALA A 26 -14.54 -1.85 9.59
C ALA A 26 -14.80 -0.35 9.32
N SER A 27 -13.86 0.35 8.70
CA SER A 27 -13.94 1.80 8.48
C SER A 27 -14.68 2.20 7.20
N LEU A 28 -14.90 1.26 6.28
CA LEU A 28 -15.38 1.52 4.92
C LEU A 28 -16.71 2.26 4.85
N GLY A 29 -17.67 1.89 5.69
CA GLY A 29 -19.06 2.35 5.60
C GLY A 29 -19.24 3.87 5.70
N LEU A 30 -18.35 4.54 6.43
CA LEU A 30 -18.36 6.00 6.66
C LEU A 30 -17.08 6.69 6.17
N HIS A 31 -16.28 6.01 5.36
CA HIS A 31 -15.06 6.57 4.79
C HIS A 31 -15.37 7.85 4.00
N TRP A 32 -14.62 8.92 4.28
CA TRP A 32 -14.79 10.27 3.74
C TRP A 32 -16.10 10.98 4.08
N LEU A 33 -16.80 10.53 5.13
CA LEU A 33 -17.73 11.40 5.84
C LEU A 33 -16.91 12.26 6.82
N TYR A 34 -16.87 13.57 6.61
CA TYR A 34 -16.05 14.48 7.40
C TYR A 34 -16.80 15.06 8.60
N ASP A 35 -18.12 14.99 8.64
CA ASP A 35 -18.92 15.51 9.76
C ASP A 35 -19.04 14.47 10.88
N SER A 36 -18.31 14.68 11.99
CA SER A 36 -18.34 13.77 13.15
C SER A 36 -19.70 13.71 13.85
N LYS A 37 -20.50 14.79 13.82
CA LYS A 37 -21.87 14.73 14.37
C LYS A 37 -22.73 13.83 13.52
N ARG A 38 -22.62 13.96 12.19
CA ARG A 38 -23.32 13.08 11.26
C ARG A 38 -22.91 11.62 11.42
N ILE A 39 -21.61 11.34 11.59
CA ILE A 39 -21.11 9.98 11.89
C ILE A 39 -21.76 9.41 13.14
N LEU A 40 -21.84 10.20 14.22
CA LEU A 40 -22.48 9.78 15.46
C LEU A 40 -23.99 9.54 15.29
N GLU A 41 -24.67 10.39 14.52
CA GLU A 41 -26.10 10.23 14.21
C GLU A 41 -26.41 8.92 13.48
N VAL A 42 -25.59 8.56 12.48
CA VAL A 42 -25.86 7.38 11.63
C VAL A 42 -25.27 6.09 12.17
N GLY A 43 -24.14 6.16 12.87
CA GLY A 43 -23.39 5.00 13.35
C GLY A 43 -23.43 4.76 14.86
N GLY A 44 -23.94 5.71 15.64
CA GLY A 44 -24.02 5.59 17.10
C GLY A 44 -22.65 5.33 17.73
N GLN A 45 -22.58 4.46 18.73
CA GLN A 45 -21.33 4.13 19.45
C GLN A 45 -20.56 2.95 18.83
N SER A 46 -21.07 2.36 17.75
CA SER A 46 -20.48 1.19 17.11
C SER A 46 -20.59 1.32 15.58
N PRO A 47 -19.86 2.29 14.99
CA PRO A 47 -19.98 2.61 13.57
C PRO A 47 -19.23 1.63 12.66
N GLU A 48 -18.50 0.66 13.22
CA GLU A 48 -17.75 -0.32 12.45
C GLU A 48 -18.64 -1.17 11.54
N PHE A 49 -18.13 -1.47 10.35
CA PHE A 49 -18.78 -2.34 9.36
C PHE A 49 -20.25 -1.97 9.08
N LEU A 50 -20.59 -0.68 9.11
CA LEU A 50 -21.81 -0.20 8.48
C LEU A 50 -21.71 -0.46 6.97
N ALA A 51 -22.83 -0.88 6.38
CA ALA A 51 -22.89 -0.98 4.93
C ALA A 51 -22.73 0.42 4.31
N PRO A 52 -21.87 0.62 3.29
CA PRO A 52 -21.77 1.90 2.60
C PRO A 52 -23.13 2.33 2.03
N LYS A 53 -23.61 3.51 2.40
CA LYS A 53 -24.90 4.06 1.91
C LYS A 53 -24.80 5.55 1.65
N ALA A 54 -25.29 5.99 0.49
CA ALA A 54 -25.35 7.41 0.13
C ALA A 54 -26.14 8.27 1.16
N GLU A 55 -27.17 7.70 1.77
CA GLU A 55 -28.01 8.37 2.79
C GLU A 55 -27.23 8.82 4.03
N TYR A 56 -26.13 8.13 4.38
CA TYR A 56 -25.29 8.52 5.52
C TYR A 56 -24.58 9.86 5.28
N PHE A 57 -24.30 10.17 4.02
CA PHE A 57 -23.64 11.40 3.59
C PHE A 57 -24.61 12.55 3.36
N ALA A 58 -25.92 12.28 3.30
CA ALA A 58 -26.95 13.31 3.17
C ALA A 58 -26.96 14.21 4.42
N GLY A 59 -26.88 15.53 4.20
CA GLY A 59 -26.92 16.54 5.26
C GLY A 59 -25.59 16.75 6.01
N GLY A 60 -24.56 15.93 5.75
CA GLY A 60 -23.20 16.14 6.24
C GLY A 60 -22.24 16.55 5.12
N PHE A 61 -21.02 16.95 5.48
CA PHE A 61 -19.95 17.16 4.51
C PHE A 61 -19.19 15.85 4.26
N GLY A 62 -19.13 15.39 3.02
CA GLY A 62 -18.39 14.18 2.66
C GLY A 62 -18.52 13.77 1.20
N TYR A 63 -17.81 12.71 0.83
CA TYR A 63 -17.81 12.14 -0.52
C TYR A 63 -18.08 10.64 -0.47
N PHE A 64 -19.19 10.21 -1.07
CA PHE A 64 -19.58 8.80 -1.13
C PHE A 64 -18.88 8.10 -2.30
N ALA A 65 -17.81 7.37 -2.01
CA ALA A 65 -16.93 6.74 -3.01
C ALA A 65 -17.15 5.23 -3.21
N HIS A 66 -17.96 4.59 -2.36
CA HIS A 66 -18.02 3.13 -2.22
C HIS A 66 -19.41 2.57 -2.51
N GLU A 67 -20.05 3.03 -3.58
CA GLU A 67 -21.44 2.64 -3.93
C GLU A 67 -21.62 1.14 -4.20
N ASP A 68 -20.62 0.51 -4.82
CA ASP A 68 -20.66 -0.92 -5.19
C ASP A 68 -20.08 -1.84 -4.10
N LYS A 69 -19.70 -1.30 -2.94
CA LYS A 69 -19.06 -2.07 -1.87
C LYS A 69 -20.08 -2.49 -0.81
N GLN A 70 -19.77 -3.59 -0.12
CA GLN A 70 -20.53 -4.12 1.00
C GLN A 70 -19.75 -4.02 2.32
N ALA A 71 -20.46 -4.15 3.44
CA ALA A 71 -19.81 -4.26 4.74
C ALA A 71 -18.92 -5.50 4.79
N GLY A 72 -17.63 -5.31 5.10
CA GLY A 72 -16.63 -6.37 5.07
C GLY A 72 -15.66 -6.27 3.89
N ASP A 73 -16.04 -5.56 2.82
CA ASP A 73 -15.15 -5.28 1.70
C ASP A 73 -14.02 -4.34 2.13
N VAL A 74 -12.94 -4.37 1.35
CA VAL A 74 -11.77 -3.53 1.55
C VAL A 74 -11.86 -2.27 0.70
N SER A 75 -11.22 -1.20 1.16
CA SER A 75 -11.12 0.04 0.41
C SER A 75 -10.04 -0.06 -0.68
N HIS A 76 -9.84 1.02 -1.45
CA HIS A 76 -8.73 1.10 -2.40
C HIS A 76 -7.35 0.98 -1.71
N TYR A 77 -7.25 1.35 -0.42
CA TYR A 77 -6.03 1.14 0.38
C TYR A 77 -5.75 -0.35 0.59
N GLY A 78 -6.76 -1.12 1.01
CA GLY A 78 -6.62 -2.57 1.16
C GLY A 78 -6.38 -3.28 -0.17
N ALA A 79 -6.95 -2.77 -1.26
CA ALA A 79 -6.66 -3.28 -2.60
C ALA A 79 -5.19 -3.06 -2.99
N ALA A 80 -4.65 -1.85 -2.76
CA ALA A 80 -3.24 -1.56 -3.01
C ALA A 80 -2.29 -2.37 -2.10
N MET A 81 -2.71 -2.61 -0.86
CA MET A 81 -2.03 -3.51 0.07
C MET A 81 -1.94 -4.93 -0.50
N GLY A 82 -3.05 -5.49 -0.99
CA GLY A 82 -3.11 -6.82 -1.59
C GLY A 82 -2.13 -6.97 -2.76
N VAL A 83 -2.04 -5.97 -3.64
CA VAL A 83 -1.07 -5.97 -4.75
C VAL A 83 0.38 -6.09 -4.27
N LEU A 84 0.74 -5.42 -3.17
CA LEU A 84 2.08 -5.52 -2.61
C LEU A 84 2.31 -6.89 -1.96
N ILE A 85 1.33 -7.43 -1.22
CA ILE A 85 1.41 -8.80 -0.66
C ILE A 85 1.62 -9.83 -1.78
N ASP A 86 0.85 -9.74 -2.86
CA ASP A 86 0.98 -10.61 -4.03
C ASP A 86 2.38 -10.54 -4.66
N SER A 87 2.94 -9.34 -4.74
CA SER A 87 4.31 -9.13 -5.22
C SER A 87 5.33 -9.75 -4.28
N LEU A 88 5.19 -9.55 -2.96
CA LEU A 88 6.11 -10.09 -1.98
C LEU A 88 6.04 -11.63 -1.99
N LEU A 89 4.85 -12.23 -1.96
CA LEU A 89 4.68 -13.68 -2.05
C LEU A 89 5.35 -14.27 -3.29
N ALA A 90 5.15 -13.66 -4.45
CA ALA A 90 5.74 -14.12 -5.70
C ALA A 90 7.27 -14.01 -5.77
N ASN A 91 7.86 -13.16 -4.93
CA ASN A 91 9.31 -12.94 -4.88
C ASN A 91 9.92 -13.42 -3.56
N ASN A 92 9.33 -14.45 -2.95
CA ASN A 92 9.79 -15.06 -1.68
C ASN A 92 10.06 -14.01 -0.60
N GLY A 93 9.23 -12.98 -0.58
CA GLY A 93 9.28 -11.93 0.39
C GLY A 93 10.26 -10.78 0.16
N THR A 94 10.91 -10.77 -0.99
CA THR A 94 11.81 -9.70 -1.39
C THR A 94 11.04 -8.68 -2.21
N LEU A 95 11.28 -7.39 -1.98
CA LEU A 95 10.72 -6.34 -2.81
C LEU A 95 11.32 -6.39 -4.22
N SER A 96 10.49 -6.72 -5.20
CA SER A 96 10.82 -6.56 -6.62
C SER A 96 10.03 -5.40 -7.21
N ILE A 97 10.70 -4.28 -7.46
CA ILE A 97 10.06 -3.07 -8.01
C ILE A 97 9.38 -3.35 -9.35
N ARG A 98 10.04 -4.11 -10.24
CA ARG A 98 9.48 -4.48 -11.54
C ARG A 98 8.21 -5.30 -11.38
N ASP A 99 8.22 -6.30 -10.50
CA ASP A 99 7.05 -7.15 -10.29
C ASP A 99 5.90 -6.38 -9.63
N TYR A 100 6.22 -5.51 -8.66
CA TYR A 100 5.23 -4.70 -7.99
C TYR A 100 4.55 -3.72 -8.96
N GLN A 101 5.31 -2.96 -9.76
CA GLN A 101 4.77 -2.09 -10.81
C GLN A 101 3.91 -2.85 -11.82
N ARG A 102 4.37 -4.04 -12.25
CA ARG A 102 3.65 -4.90 -13.19
C ARG A 102 2.31 -5.35 -12.62
N ARG A 103 2.28 -5.80 -11.37
CA ARG A 103 1.05 -6.23 -10.67
C ARG A 103 0.11 -5.06 -10.42
N PHE A 104 0.64 -3.91 -10.02
CA PHE A 104 -0.13 -2.69 -9.81
C PHE A 104 -0.84 -2.26 -11.09
N ARG A 105 -0.13 -2.20 -12.23
CA ARG A 105 -0.72 -1.90 -13.54
C ARG A 105 -1.73 -2.97 -13.98
N ALA A 106 -1.44 -4.25 -13.74
CA ALA A 106 -2.35 -5.33 -14.12
C ALA A 106 -3.65 -5.35 -13.28
N PHE A 107 -3.59 -4.88 -12.03
CA PHE A 107 -4.73 -4.89 -11.12
C PHE A 107 -5.62 -3.64 -11.27
N PHE A 108 -5.02 -2.45 -11.28
CA PHE A 108 -5.73 -1.17 -11.35
C PHE A 108 -5.89 -0.61 -12.77
N GLY A 109 -5.09 -1.07 -13.73
CA GLY A 109 -5.12 -0.58 -15.11
C GLY A 109 -6.27 -1.16 -15.96
N PRO A 110 -6.40 -0.73 -17.22
CA PRO A 110 -7.44 -1.20 -18.13
C PRO A 110 -7.48 -2.73 -18.25
N GLY A 111 -8.65 -3.32 -18.03
CA GLY A 111 -8.86 -4.78 -18.04
C GLY A 111 -8.42 -5.49 -16.75
N GLY A 112 -8.00 -4.74 -15.73
CA GLY A 112 -7.66 -5.25 -14.41
C GLY A 112 -8.87 -5.70 -13.58
N GLN A 113 -8.59 -6.23 -12.39
CA GLN A 113 -9.59 -6.80 -11.50
C GLN A 113 -10.24 -5.77 -10.56
N TRP A 114 -9.60 -4.62 -10.33
CA TRP A 114 -10.15 -3.62 -9.41
C TRP A 114 -11.43 -2.98 -9.96
N GLN A 115 -12.50 -3.08 -9.17
CA GLN A 115 -13.75 -2.37 -9.39
C GLN A 115 -14.04 -1.55 -8.14
N GLY A 116 -13.89 -0.24 -8.24
CA GLY A 116 -14.06 0.70 -7.15
C GLY A 116 -13.38 2.03 -7.42
N TYR A 117 -13.40 2.90 -6.43
CA TYR A 117 -12.76 4.21 -6.50
C TYR A 117 -11.25 4.10 -6.82
N ILE A 118 -10.77 4.99 -7.69
CA ILE A 118 -9.34 5.18 -7.99
C ILE A 118 -8.96 6.58 -7.52
N ASP A 119 -8.04 6.65 -6.57
CA ASP A 119 -7.51 7.90 -6.05
C ASP A 119 -6.54 8.57 -7.03
N ASN A 120 -6.21 9.83 -6.73
CA ASN A 120 -5.29 10.59 -7.56
C ASN A 120 -3.89 9.93 -7.65
N PRO A 121 -3.27 9.45 -6.57
CA PRO A 121 -1.96 8.80 -6.63
C PRO A 121 -1.95 7.53 -7.49
N THR A 122 -2.97 6.67 -7.38
CA THR A 122 -3.08 5.47 -8.21
C THR A 122 -3.24 5.84 -9.67
N ARG A 123 -4.13 6.79 -9.99
CA ARG A 123 -4.36 7.25 -11.37
C ARG A 123 -3.07 7.79 -11.99
N VAL A 124 -2.40 8.73 -11.32
CA VAL A 124 -1.15 9.33 -11.84
C VAL A 124 -0.03 8.30 -11.93
N THR A 125 0.03 7.33 -11.02
CA THR A 125 0.99 6.21 -11.11
C THR A 125 0.78 5.37 -12.37
N LEU A 126 -0.49 5.07 -12.73
CA LEU A 126 -0.81 4.34 -13.97
C LEU A 126 -0.43 5.15 -15.22
N ASP A 127 -0.68 6.47 -15.20
CA ASP A 127 -0.30 7.39 -16.27
C ASP A 127 1.23 7.43 -16.44
N ASN A 128 1.97 7.55 -15.32
CA ASN A 128 3.43 7.53 -15.31
C ASN A 128 4.01 6.20 -15.82
N LEU A 129 3.48 5.05 -15.39
CA LEU A 129 3.91 3.75 -15.90
C LEU A 129 3.71 3.63 -17.41
N SER A 130 2.60 4.16 -17.93
CA SER A 130 2.31 4.16 -19.37
C SER A 130 3.27 5.07 -20.13
N ARG A 131 3.52 6.28 -19.61
CA ARG A 131 4.45 7.26 -20.19
C ARG A 131 5.89 6.73 -20.21
N ILE A 132 6.38 6.18 -19.10
CA ILE A 132 7.73 5.59 -18.98
C ILE A 132 7.91 4.47 -20.02
N GLU A 133 6.93 3.57 -20.18
CA GLU A 133 6.99 2.49 -21.18
C GLU A 133 7.05 3.07 -22.61
N GLN A 134 6.24 4.10 -22.91
CA GLN A 134 6.22 4.74 -24.23
C GLN A 134 7.53 5.46 -24.57
N GLU A 135 8.09 6.21 -23.62
CA GLU A 135 9.39 6.89 -23.77
C GLU A 135 10.51 5.89 -23.99
N ALA A 136 10.53 4.79 -23.22
CA ALA A 136 11.51 3.72 -23.38
C ALA A 136 11.40 3.02 -24.75
N ILE A 137 10.18 2.77 -25.25
CA ILE A 137 9.96 2.24 -26.61
C ILE A 137 10.48 3.21 -27.67
N ALA A 138 10.16 4.50 -27.55
CA ALA A 138 10.58 5.51 -28.52
C ALA A 138 12.11 5.63 -28.58
N GLN A 139 12.78 5.60 -27.43
CA GLN A 139 14.24 5.59 -27.34
C GLN A 139 14.85 4.31 -27.95
N ALA A 140 14.24 3.15 -27.69
CA ALA A 140 14.70 1.90 -28.26
C ALA A 140 14.59 1.89 -29.80
N GLN A 141 13.48 2.41 -30.34
CA GLN A 141 13.28 2.53 -31.78
C GLN A 141 14.26 3.52 -32.43
N SER A 142 14.58 4.64 -31.77
CA SER A 142 15.49 5.66 -32.34
C SER A 142 16.97 5.24 -32.31
N THR A 143 17.34 4.31 -31.44
CA THR A 143 18.72 3.79 -31.32
C THR A 143 18.96 2.49 -32.08
N THR A 144 17.92 1.92 -32.71
CA THR A 144 18.06 0.72 -33.54
C THR A 144 18.73 1.09 -34.86
N THR A 145 19.89 0.48 -35.15
CA THR A 145 20.69 0.77 -36.35
C THR A 145 20.32 -0.08 -37.57
N VAL A 146 19.62 -1.19 -37.36
CA VAL A 146 19.12 -2.06 -38.44
C VAL A 146 17.96 -1.36 -39.14
N GLU A 147 17.99 -1.31 -40.47
CA GLU A 147 16.90 -0.77 -41.30
C GLU A 147 15.68 -1.70 -41.20
N LEU A 148 14.69 -1.29 -40.42
CA LEU A 148 13.45 -2.01 -40.21
C LEU A 148 12.28 -1.29 -40.88
N THR A 149 11.42 -2.06 -41.55
CA THR A 149 10.11 -1.57 -42.00
C THR A 149 9.24 -1.14 -40.82
N ASP A 150 8.26 -0.27 -41.05
CA ASP A 150 7.32 0.17 -40.00
C ASP A 150 6.54 -1.00 -39.39
N GLN A 151 6.26 -2.03 -40.19
CA GLN A 151 5.62 -3.26 -39.71
C GLN A 151 6.54 -4.02 -38.76
N GLN A 152 7.82 -4.20 -39.11
CA GLN A 152 8.81 -4.86 -38.25
C GLN A 152 8.99 -4.09 -36.94
N LYS A 153 9.12 -2.76 -36.98
CA LYS A 153 9.22 -1.92 -35.77
C LYS A 153 8.05 -2.14 -34.81
N ARG A 154 6.80 -2.12 -35.32
CA ARG A 154 5.61 -2.32 -34.49
C ARG A 154 5.53 -3.72 -33.89
N VAL A 155 5.75 -4.74 -34.71
CA VAL A 155 5.59 -6.14 -34.27
C VAL A 155 6.75 -6.58 -33.36
N LEU A 156 7.97 -6.08 -33.58
CA LEU A 156 9.09 -6.33 -32.64
C LEU A 156 8.77 -5.76 -31.25
N VAL A 157 8.26 -4.53 -31.16
CA VAL A 157 7.82 -3.96 -29.88
C VAL A 157 6.80 -4.86 -29.18
N GLN A 158 5.79 -5.33 -29.92
CA GLN A 158 4.79 -6.27 -29.36
C GLN A 158 5.40 -7.58 -28.86
N LYS A 159 6.44 -8.08 -29.54
CA LYS A 159 7.14 -9.31 -29.16
C LYS A 159 8.06 -9.14 -27.96
N VAL A 160 8.69 -7.97 -27.78
CA VAL A 160 9.65 -7.75 -26.68
C VAL A 160 8.99 -7.33 -25.37
N LEU A 161 7.89 -6.57 -25.42
CA LEU A 161 7.22 -6.03 -24.23
C LEU A 161 6.82 -7.08 -23.18
N PRO A 162 6.32 -8.29 -23.55
CA PRO A 162 6.04 -9.34 -22.57
C PRO A 162 7.27 -9.76 -21.74
N TYR A 163 8.47 -9.66 -22.32
CA TYR A 163 9.73 -10.03 -21.68
C TYR A 163 10.27 -8.90 -20.81
N THR A 164 10.31 -7.66 -21.31
CA THR A 164 10.83 -6.50 -20.55
C THR A 164 10.01 -6.17 -19.32
N ARG A 165 8.75 -6.62 -19.26
CA ARG A 165 7.90 -6.50 -18.07
C ARG A 165 8.27 -7.47 -16.94
N ARG A 166 9.09 -8.50 -17.20
CA ARG A 166 9.36 -9.61 -16.27
C ARG A 166 10.84 -9.91 -16.09
N LEU A 167 11.66 -9.63 -17.09
CA LEU A 167 13.08 -9.94 -17.17
C LEU A 167 13.86 -8.65 -17.32
N SER A 168 15.13 -8.67 -16.90
CA SER A 168 16.03 -7.53 -16.98
C SER A 168 17.46 -7.98 -17.32
N GLY A 169 18.23 -7.09 -17.94
CA GLY A 169 19.63 -7.34 -18.30
C GLY A 169 19.81 -8.63 -19.12
N ASP A 170 20.82 -9.43 -18.76
CA ASP A 170 21.22 -10.63 -19.49
C ASP A 170 20.13 -11.72 -19.62
N GLN A 171 19.05 -11.62 -18.82
CA GLN A 171 17.90 -12.53 -18.90
C GLN A 171 17.06 -12.31 -20.16
N LEU A 172 17.21 -11.19 -20.86
CA LEU A 172 16.33 -10.79 -21.98
C LEU A 172 16.70 -11.46 -23.30
N ALA A 173 17.99 -11.52 -23.63
CA ALA A 173 18.45 -11.77 -24.99
C ALA A 173 17.92 -13.10 -25.58
N GLU A 174 18.12 -14.20 -24.86
CA GLU A 174 17.74 -15.54 -25.34
C GLU A 174 16.22 -15.73 -25.50
N PRO A 175 15.36 -15.44 -24.49
CA PRO A 175 13.93 -15.60 -24.67
C PRO A 175 13.33 -14.64 -25.71
N VAL A 176 13.87 -13.42 -25.82
CA VAL A 176 13.46 -12.47 -26.87
C VAL A 176 13.81 -13.01 -28.26
N ARG A 177 15.06 -13.48 -28.46
CA ARG A 177 15.49 -14.09 -29.72
C ARG A 177 14.59 -15.26 -30.12
N LYS A 178 14.28 -16.13 -29.16
CA LYS A 178 13.36 -17.26 -29.37
C LYS A 178 11.93 -16.82 -29.73
N ALA A 179 11.42 -15.73 -29.17
CA ALA A 179 10.09 -15.21 -29.48
C ALA A 179 10.00 -14.61 -30.90
N ILE A 180 11.10 -13.99 -31.33
CA ILE A 180 11.23 -13.37 -32.65
C ILE A 180 11.41 -14.44 -33.73
N SER A 181 12.17 -15.51 -33.45
CA SER A 181 12.40 -16.61 -34.40
C SER A 181 11.11 -17.35 -34.83
N LEU A 182 10.03 -17.24 -34.06
CA LEU A 182 8.70 -17.71 -34.47
C LEU A 182 8.10 -16.93 -35.66
N THR A 183 8.69 -15.81 -36.07
CA THR A 183 8.21 -14.95 -37.15
C THR A 183 9.31 -14.57 -38.13
N TRP A 184 10.54 -14.32 -37.65
CA TRP A 184 11.70 -13.94 -38.48
C TRP A 184 12.94 -14.73 -38.09
N GLN A 185 13.54 -15.41 -39.06
CA GLN A 185 14.73 -16.23 -38.87
C GLN A 185 16.02 -15.45 -39.10
N GLU A 186 15.93 -14.24 -39.66
CA GLU A 186 17.03 -13.36 -39.98
C GLU A 186 17.74 -12.89 -38.70
N PRO A 187 19.06 -13.18 -38.55
CA PRO A 187 19.81 -12.81 -37.34
C PRO A 187 19.76 -11.31 -37.04
N GLU A 188 19.80 -10.46 -38.07
CA GLU A 188 19.77 -9.00 -37.92
C GLU A 188 18.47 -8.50 -37.28
N ILE A 189 17.33 -9.10 -37.63
CA ILE A 189 16.02 -8.76 -37.05
C ILE A 189 15.94 -9.24 -35.60
N GLN A 190 16.50 -10.42 -35.33
CA GLN A 190 16.56 -10.98 -33.97
C GLN A 190 17.41 -10.10 -33.04
N GLU A 191 18.61 -9.72 -33.47
CA GLU A 191 19.49 -8.83 -32.70
C GLU A 191 18.90 -7.42 -32.55
N ALA A 192 18.21 -6.90 -33.57
CA ALA A 192 17.45 -5.65 -33.43
C ALA A 192 16.39 -5.75 -32.33
N GLY A 193 15.68 -6.88 -32.23
CA GLY A 193 14.71 -7.10 -31.17
C GLY A 193 15.34 -7.26 -29.78
N VAL A 194 16.51 -7.89 -29.67
CA VAL A 194 17.27 -7.95 -28.41
C VAL A 194 17.69 -6.54 -27.98
N HIS A 195 18.27 -5.75 -28.90
CA HIS A 195 18.62 -4.35 -28.65
C HIS A 195 17.41 -3.51 -28.20
N LEU A 196 16.25 -3.70 -28.85
CA LEU A 196 15.00 -3.07 -28.44
C LEU A 196 14.63 -3.45 -27.01
N ALA A 197 14.66 -4.73 -26.66
CA ALA A 197 14.31 -5.23 -25.35
C ALA A 197 15.22 -4.66 -24.25
N GLU A 198 16.53 -4.71 -24.45
CA GLU A 198 17.51 -4.21 -23.49
C GLU A 198 17.44 -2.68 -23.33
N THR A 199 17.18 -1.95 -24.43
CA THR A 199 17.02 -0.49 -24.36
C THR A 199 15.74 -0.11 -23.64
N ILE A 200 14.64 -0.84 -23.88
CA ILE A 200 13.40 -0.65 -23.13
C ILE A 200 13.65 -0.92 -21.64
N ASP A 201 14.27 -2.05 -21.29
CA ASP A 201 14.55 -2.41 -19.90
C ASP A 201 15.32 -1.32 -19.15
N ARG A 202 16.40 -0.79 -19.76
CA ARG A 202 17.16 0.35 -19.20
C ARG A 202 16.32 1.62 -19.04
N GLY A 203 15.33 1.82 -19.91
CA GLY A 203 14.43 2.98 -19.87
C GLY A 203 13.26 2.85 -18.89
N LEU A 204 12.98 1.66 -18.34
CA LEU A 204 11.87 1.44 -17.45
C LEU A 204 12.21 1.80 -15.99
N TRP A 205 11.94 3.04 -15.60
CA TRP A 205 12.32 3.59 -14.30
C TRP A 205 11.65 2.91 -13.09
N PRO A 206 12.36 2.76 -11.96
CA PRO A 206 11.82 2.18 -10.73
C PRO A 206 10.82 3.11 -10.01
N THR A 207 10.91 4.41 -10.23
CA THR A 207 10.10 5.43 -9.55
C THR A 207 8.96 5.91 -10.46
N SER A 208 7.81 5.26 -10.35
CA SER A 208 6.62 5.55 -11.18
C SER A 208 5.52 6.30 -10.44
N GLY A 209 5.71 6.54 -9.14
CA GLY A 209 4.70 7.14 -8.29
C GLY A 209 4.31 8.57 -8.68
N ALA A 210 3.13 8.98 -8.24
CA ALA A 210 2.69 10.37 -8.31
C ALA A 210 3.53 11.26 -7.39
N ASP A 211 3.75 12.52 -7.75
CA ASP A 211 4.23 13.53 -6.80
C ASP A 211 3.08 13.90 -5.86
N ASP A 212 2.92 13.08 -4.80
CA ASP A 212 1.78 13.13 -3.90
C ASP A 212 2.17 12.73 -2.48
N MET A 213 1.57 13.42 -1.51
CA MET A 213 1.86 13.36 -0.08
C MET A 213 0.66 12.88 0.76
N GLN A 214 -0.15 11.97 0.20
CA GLN A 214 -1.34 11.41 0.86
C GLN A 214 -1.08 10.01 1.45
N LEU A 215 -2.05 9.53 2.24
CA LEU A 215 -2.05 8.22 2.91
C LEU A 215 -1.75 6.98 2.04
N PRO A 216 -1.96 6.96 0.70
CA PRO A 216 -1.51 5.85 -0.13
C PRO A 216 -0.01 5.54 0.03
N ALA A 217 0.82 6.53 0.36
CA ALA A 217 2.26 6.35 0.57
C ALA A 217 2.57 5.38 1.72
N VAL A 218 1.79 5.41 2.81
CA VAL A 218 2.11 4.68 4.06
C VAL A 218 1.20 3.49 4.34
N SER A 219 -0.04 3.54 3.85
CA SER A 219 -1.08 2.54 4.11
C SER A 219 -0.73 1.12 3.65
N LYS A 220 0.17 0.95 2.69
CA LYS A 220 0.58 -0.37 2.18
C LYS A 220 1.83 -0.97 2.84
N LEU A 221 2.42 -0.31 3.84
CA LEU A 221 3.78 -0.66 4.29
C LEU A 221 3.84 -1.88 5.21
N SER A 222 2.77 -2.22 5.94
CA SER A 222 2.83 -3.27 6.97
C SER A 222 3.36 -4.64 6.50
N PRO A 223 3.00 -5.20 5.33
CA PRO A 223 3.60 -6.46 4.87
C PRO A 223 5.06 -6.28 4.48
N LEU A 224 5.47 -5.13 3.93
CA LEU A 224 6.87 -4.87 3.63
C LEU A 224 7.69 -4.82 4.93
N VAL A 225 7.20 -4.11 5.95
CA VAL A 225 7.82 -4.07 7.28
C VAL A 225 7.92 -5.47 7.87
N ALA A 226 6.85 -6.28 7.76
CA ALA A 226 6.87 -7.67 8.21
C ALA A 226 7.96 -8.51 7.50
N CYS A 227 8.16 -8.29 6.20
CA CYS A 227 9.17 -8.99 5.40
C CYS A 227 10.61 -8.64 5.80
N TYR A 228 10.81 -7.41 6.27
CA TYR A 228 12.11 -6.81 6.56
C TYR A 228 12.24 -6.45 8.05
N CYS A 229 11.46 -7.10 8.92
CA CYS A 229 11.42 -6.81 10.35
C CYS A 229 12.81 -6.99 10.97
N GLY A 230 13.33 -5.95 11.62
CA GLY A 230 14.66 -5.90 12.19
C GLY A 230 15.81 -5.94 11.18
N ASN A 231 15.55 -5.70 9.89
CA ASN A 231 16.57 -5.67 8.84
C ASN A 231 17.10 -4.24 8.62
N ASP A 232 18.42 -4.08 8.54
CA ASP A 232 19.09 -2.80 8.30
C ASP A 232 18.64 -2.12 6.99
N ASP A 233 18.22 -2.89 5.98
CA ASP A 233 17.75 -2.38 4.69
C ASP A 233 16.30 -1.89 4.71
N LEU A 234 15.57 -2.01 5.83
CA LEU A 234 14.13 -1.70 5.90
C LEU A 234 13.79 -0.30 5.37
N MET A 235 14.58 0.71 5.75
CA MET A 235 14.34 2.09 5.31
C MET A 235 14.62 2.29 3.81
N VAL A 236 15.59 1.56 3.26
CA VAL A 236 15.93 1.58 1.82
C VAL A 236 14.79 0.97 1.01
N VAL A 237 14.31 -0.21 1.41
CA VAL A 237 13.20 -0.87 0.71
C VAL A 237 11.88 -0.14 0.91
N THR A 238 11.66 0.50 2.07
CA THR A 238 10.50 1.35 2.33
C THR A 238 10.45 2.50 1.31
N GLU A 239 11.54 3.23 1.15
CA GLU A 239 11.62 4.30 0.15
C GLU A 239 11.36 3.77 -1.27
N ALA A 240 12.00 2.66 -1.64
CA ALA A 240 11.83 2.07 -2.96
C ALA A 240 10.37 1.66 -3.23
N ALA A 241 9.69 1.05 -2.26
CA ALA A 241 8.28 0.66 -2.39
C ALA A 241 7.32 1.86 -2.44
N VAL A 242 7.59 2.91 -1.67
CA VAL A 242 6.79 4.14 -1.65
C VAL A 242 6.90 4.85 -2.99
N ARG A 243 8.11 4.98 -3.55
CA ARG A 243 8.34 5.66 -4.83
C ARG A 243 7.71 4.95 -6.05
N VAL A 244 7.20 3.73 -5.89
CA VAL A 244 6.37 3.09 -6.93
C VAL A 244 5.01 3.77 -7.09
N THR A 245 4.43 4.34 -6.02
CA THR A 245 3.10 4.98 -6.10
C THR A 245 3.09 6.44 -5.67
N ASN A 246 4.06 6.86 -4.87
CA ASN A 246 4.22 8.21 -4.32
C ASN A 246 5.69 8.61 -4.45
N HIS A 247 6.06 9.24 -5.57
CA HIS A 247 7.40 9.75 -5.81
C HIS A 247 7.54 11.17 -5.27
N ASN A 248 7.53 11.29 -3.94
CA ASN A 248 7.65 12.55 -3.22
C ASN A 248 8.50 12.34 -1.94
N ASP A 249 9.44 13.25 -1.68
CA ASP A 249 10.41 13.08 -0.59
C ASP A 249 9.79 13.25 0.80
N GLU A 250 8.79 14.13 0.93
CA GLU A 250 8.04 14.28 2.18
C GLU A 250 7.21 13.03 2.48
N ALA A 251 6.56 12.47 1.46
CA ALA A 251 5.85 11.19 1.56
C ALA A 251 6.78 10.04 2.00
N VAL A 252 8.01 10.00 1.47
CA VAL A 252 9.03 9.02 1.87
C VAL A 252 9.45 9.20 3.34
N ALA A 253 9.60 10.44 3.82
CA ALA A 253 9.93 10.69 5.23
C ALA A 253 8.80 10.23 6.17
N TRP A 254 7.55 10.56 5.86
CA TRP A 254 6.38 10.02 6.58
C TRP A 254 6.31 8.49 6.54
N ALA A 255 6.64 7.88 5.41
CA ALA A 255 6.71 6.42 5.27
C ALA A 255 7.81 5.79 6.14
N LYS A 256 8.98 6.42 6.24
CA LYS A 256 10.05 5.98 7.16
C LYS A 256 9.60 6.08 8.61
N CYS A 257 8.90 7.15 9.00
CA CYS A 257 8.27 7.26 10.33
C CYS A 257 7.30 6.10 10.59
N ALA A 258 6.36 5.83 9.67
CA ALA A 258 5.40 4.74 9.82
C ALA A 258 6.06 3.35 9.84
N ALA A 259 7.07 3.11 8.99
CA ALA A 259 7.79 1.86 8.93
C ALA A 259 8.60 1.59 10.21
N THR A 260 9.27 2.61 10.76
CA THR A 260 9.99 2.52 12.04
C THR A 260 9.02 2.20 13.19
N LEU A 261 7.86 2.86 13.24
CA LEU A 261 6.84 2.56 14.25
C LEU A 261 6.41 1.08 14.20
N LEU A 262 6.07 0.59 13.00
CA LEU A 262 5.61 -0.78 12.83
C LEU A 262 6.73 -1.81 13.09
N ASP A 263 7.97 -1.53 12.69
CA ASP A 263 9.12 -2.43 12.93
C ASP A 263 9.33 -2.69 14.42
N HIS A 264 9.38 -1.61 15.21
CA HIS A 264 9.56 -1.71 16.65
C HIS A 264 8.41 -2.47 17.33
N LEU A 265 7.16 -2.22 16.91
CA LEU A 265 6.00 -2.97 17.42
C LEU A 265 6.06 -4.45 17.02
N PHE A 266 6.48 -4.78 15.79
CA PHE A 266 6.58 -6.16 15.31
C PHE A 266 7.68 -6.94 16.02
N ARG A 267 8.70 -6.24 16.51
CA ARG A 267 9.76 -6.79 17.37
C ARG A 267 9.32 -6.98 18.83
N GLY A 268 8.12 -6.55 19.18
CA GLY A 268 7.54 -6.66 20.53
C GLY A 268 7.94 -5.54 21.47
N GLU A 269 8.45 -4.41 20.96
CA GLU A 269 8.76 -3.26 21.79
C GLU A 269 7.50 -2.51 22.22
N SER A 270 7.60 -1.75 23.32
CA SER A 270 6.46 -0.97 23.83
C SER A 270 6.06 0.13 22.85
N LEU A 271 4.76 0.47 22.81
CA LEU A 271 4.26 1.55 21.98
C LEU A 271 4.95 2.88 22.25
N SER A 272 5.25 3.23 23.51
CA SER A 272 5.96 4.46 23.84
C SER A 272 7.33 4.50 23.17
N ALA A 273 8.11 3.41 23.31
CA ALA A 273 9.43 3.32 22.70
C ALA A 273 9.34 3.42 21.18
N ALA A 274 8.40 2.68 20.56
CA ALA A 274 8.19 2.68 19.11
C ALA A 274 7.82 4.06 18.56
N LEU A 275 6.95 4.81 19.25
CA LEU A 275 6.59 6.17 18.86
C LEU A 275 7.79 7.13 19.03
N ASP A 276 8.58 6.99 20.10
CA ASP A 276 9.72 7.87 20.38
C ASP A 276 10.84 7.73 19.32
N VAL A 277 11.08 6.52 18.82
CA VAL A 277 12.04 6.29 17.73
C VAL A 277 11.49 6.64 16.34
N ALA A 278 10.17 6.54 16.15
CA ALA A 278 9.52 6.85 14.88
C ALA A 278 9.43 8.36 14.64
N THR A 279 9.07 9.13 15.67
CA THR A 279 8.82 10.58 15.58
C THR A 279 9.93 11.36 14.86
N PRO A 280 11.24 11.18 15.14
CA PRO A 280 12.30 11.95 14.48
C PRO A 280 12.45 11.70 12.98
N ASN A 281 11.85 10.62 12.45
CA ASN A 281 11.87 10.34 11.01
C ASN A 281 10.78 11.10 10.24
N SER A 282 9.82 11.74 10.93
CA SER A 282 8.79 12.53 10.26
C SER A 282 9.31 13.92 9.84
N PRO A 283 8.72 14.51 8.79
CA PRO A 283 8.90 15.92 8.44
C PRO A 283 8.45 16.90 9.51
N ASP A 284 7.51 16.51 10.37
CA ASP A 284 6.94 17.37 11.43
C ASP A 284 6.87 16.62 12.77
N PRO A 285 8.00 16.49 13.50
CA PRO A 285 8.04 15.83 14.81
C PRO A 285 7.23 16.57 15.88
N ASP A 286 7.14 17.90 15.79
CA ASP A 286 6.47 18.74 16.77
C ASP A 286 4.96 18.52 16.76
N SER A 287 4.35 18.43 15.58
CA SER A 287 2.93 18.11 15.44
C SER A 287 2.59 16.72 15.99
N LEU A 288 3.44 15.71 15.73
CA LEU A 288 3.29 14.38 16.31
C LEU A 288 3.37 14.41 17.84
N ASN A 289 4.37 15.08 18.40
CA ASN A 289 4.54 15.21 19.84
C ASN A 289 3.36 15.96 20.47
N LYS A 290 2.86 17.01 19.82
CA LYS A 290 1.67 17.73 20.28
C LYS A 290 0.44 16.81 20.34
N ALA A 291 0.23 15.99 19.31
CA ALA A 291 -0.91 15.07 19.23
C ALA A 291 -0.88 13.97 20.29
N ARG A 292 0.31 13.40 20.56
CA ARG A 292 0.55 12.37 21.59
C ARG A 292 0.39 12.90 23.02
N ASN A 293 0.62 14.20 23.24
CA ASN A 293 0.58 14.83 24.56
C ASN A 293 -0.79 15.41 24.93
N LEU A 294 -1.82 15.20 24.11
CA LEU A 294 -3.20 15.52 24.49
C LEU A 294 -3.64 14.65 25.69
N PRO A 295 -4.57 15.11 26.54
CA PRO A 295 -4.80 14.50 27.85
C PRO A 295 -5.57 13.17 27.83
N SER A 296 -6.37 12.93 26.80
CA SER A 296 -7.26 11.77 26.69
C SER A 296 -7.60 11.48 25.24
N LEU A 297 -8.14 10.28 24.96
CA LEU A 297 -8.63 9.91 23.64
C LEU A 297 -9.80 10.82 23.22
N ASP A 298 -9.53 11.73 22.28
CA ASP A 298 -10.52 12.55 21.58
C ASP A 298 -10.08 12.71 20.12
N ALA A 299 -10.37 11.68 19.32
CA ALA A 299 -10.01 11.68 17.91
C ALA A 299 -10.75 12.74 17.09
N VAL A 300 -11.92 13.20 17.55
CA VAL A 300 -12.68 14.27 16.86
C VAL A 300 -11.97 15.61 17.03
N ASP A 301 -11.56 15.94 18.25
CA ASP A 301 -10.82 17.17 18.53
C ASP A 301 -9.41 17.14 17.92
N ALA A 302 -8.73 15.98 17.95
CA ALA A 302 -7.49 15.79 17.21
C ALA A 302 -7.71 16.05 15.70
N GLY A 303 -8.77 15.52 15.11
CA GLY A 303 -9.13 15.78 13.71
C GLY A 303 -9.52 17.23 13.42
N ASN A 304 -10.01 18.00 14.40
CA ASN A 304 -10.26 19.44 14.27
C ASN A 304 -8.95 20.26 14.35
N THR A 305 -7.99 19.78 15.15
CA THR A 305 -6.72 20.47 15.41
C THR A 305 -5.70 20.24 14.31
N PHE A 306 -5.55 19.00 13.86
CA PHE A 306 -4.51 18.58 12.91
C PHE A 306 -5.04 18.37 11.49
N GLY A 307 -6.36 18.22 11.34
CA GLY A 307 -7.00 17.86 10.09
C GLY A 307 -7.40 16.39 10.05
N ARG A 308 -8.20 16.04 9.04
CA ARG A 308 -8.79 14.69 8.89
C ARG A 308 -8.80 14.23 7.43
N THR A 309 -8.16 14.98 6.55
CA THR A 309 -8.04 14.64 5.12
C THR A 309 -7.00 13.53 4.92
N CYS A 310 -6.79 13.16 3.66
CA CYS A 310 -5.83 12.16 3.25
C CYS A 310 -4.36 12.63 3.30
N TYR A 311 -4.08 13.93 3.51
CA TYR A 311 -2.71 14.44 3.58
C TYR A 311 -1.95 13.92 4.80
N LEU A 312 -0.70 13.50 4.62
CA LEU A 312 0.09 12.85 5.67
C LEU A 312 0.34 13.76 6.87
N HIS A 313 0.58 15.06 6.65
CA HIS A 313 0.78 16.03 7.73
C HIS A 313 -0.46 16.23 8.61
N GLU A 314 -1.66 15.91 8.12
CA GLU A 314 -2.90 15.92 8.91
C GLU A 314 -3.16 14.55 9.55
N ALA A 315 -3.03 13.48 8.76
CA ALA A 315 -3.41 12.13 9.18
C ALA A 315 -2.48 11.52 10.22
N MET A 316 -1.17 11.73 10.11
CA MET A 316 -0.17 11.11 10.99
C MET A 316 -0.29 11.58 12.46
N PRO A 317 -0.50 12.89 12.75
CA PRO A 317 -0.83 13.34 14.10
C PRO A 317 -2.08 12.66 14.69
N VAL A 318 -3.17 12.53 13.91
CA VAL A 318 -4.40 11.84 14.37
C VAL A 318 -4.14 10.36 14.67
N ILE A 319 -3.36 9.67 13.83
CA ILE A 319 -2.92 8.29 14.08
C ILE A 319 -2.15 8.22 15.40
N PHE A 320 -1.16 9.09 15.60
CA PHE A 320 -0.32 9.12 16.80
C PHE A 320 -1.11 9.42 18.07
N HIS A 321 -2.11 10.31 17.98
CA HIS A 321 -3.06 10.57 19.06
C HIS A 321 -3.85 9.30 19.42
N ILE A 322 -4.50 8.67 18.44
CA ILE A 322 -5.33 7.47 18.69
C ILE A 322 -4.50 6.36 19.31
N LEU A 323 -3.31 6.08 18.77
CA LEU A 323 -2.42 5.06 19.29
C LEU A 323 -2.03 5.34 20.75
N SER A 324 -1.73 6.59 21.09
CA SER A 324 -1.25 6.96 22.43
C SER A 324 -2.31 6.83 23.53
N HIS A 325 -3.59 6.80 23.19
CA HIS A 325 -4.67 6.88 24.18
C HIS A 325 -5.68 5.72 24.13
N ALA A 326 -5.82 5.04 23.00
CA ALA A 326 -6.70 3.89 22.89
C ALA A 326 -6.12 2.68 23.65
N ARG A 327 -7.00 1.91 24.28
CA ARG A 327 -6.69 0.78 25.18
C ARG A 327 -7.03 -0.58 24.57
N SER A 328 -7.68 -0.58 23.42
CA SER A 328 -8.04 -1.78 22.69
C SER A 328 -8.10 -1.52 21.19
N PHE A 329 -7.97 -2.58 20.40
CA PHE A 329 -8.16 -2.55 18.96
C PHE A 329 -9.53 -1.95 18.57
N THR A 330 -10.60 -2.40 19.24
CA THR A 330 -11.97 -1.94 18.96
C THR A 330 -12.14 -0.45 19.26
N GLU A 331 -11.62 0.03 20.39
CA GLU A 331 -11.68 1.45 20.76
C GLU A 331 -10.92 2.33 19.74
N ALA A 332 -9.72 1.90 19.33
CA ALA A 332 -8.93 2.64 18.34
C ALA A 332 -9.62 2.73 16.97
N VAL A 333 -10.18 1.62 16.48
CA VAL A 333 -10.89 1.62 15.19
C VAL A 333 -12.15 2.49 15.26
N ARG A 334 -12.93 2.42 16.35
CA ARG A 334 -14.11 3.28 16.52
C ARG A 334 -13.74 4.76 16.62
N ALA A 335 -12.71 5.10 17.40
CA ALA A 335 -12.21 6.47 17.49
C ALA A 335 -11.75 7.00 16.12
N ASN A 336 -11.06 6.16 15.33
CA ASN A 336 -10.66 6.49 13.97
C ASN A 336 -11.85 6.78 13.04
N ILE A 337 -12.93 6.00 13.14
CA ILE A 337 -14.15 6.21 12.35
C ILE A 337 -14.87 7.49 12.82
N HIS A 338 -14.99 7.73 14.13
CA HIS A 338 -15.61 8.93 14.69
C HIS A 338 -14.88 10.22 14.34
N CYS A 339 -13.55 10.17 14.21
CA CYS A 339 -12.76 11.29 13.68
C CYS A 339 -13.24 11.74 12.29
N GLY A 340 -13.79 10.84 11.48
CA GLY A 340 -14.24 11.13 10.12
C GLY A 340 -13.10 11.40 9.13
N GLY A 341 -13.46 11.81 7.93
CA GLY A 341 -12.52 12.02 6.83
C GLY A 341 -11.91 10.70 6.36
N ASP A 342 -10.59 10.66 6.16
CA ASP A 342 -9.90 9.47 5.63
C ASP A 342 -9.63 8.38 6.70
N SER A 343 -10.72 7.76 7.17
CA SER A 343 -10.67 6.69 8.16
C SER A 343 -10.01 5.41 7.63
N CYS A 344 -10.28 5.01 6.39
CA CYS A 344 -9.68 3.81 5.80
C CYS A 344 -8.16 3.93 5.62
N GLY A 345 -7.65 5.07 5.16
CA GLY A 345 -6.21 5.25 4.99
C GLY A 345 -5.47 5.24 6.33
N ARG A 346 -6.02 5.89 7.37
CA ARG A 346 -5.45 5.85 8.74
C ARG A 346 -5.52 4.45 9.36
N ALA A 347 -6.56 3.68 9.04
CA ALA A 347 -6.78 2.33 9.58
C ALA A 347 -5.59 1.39 9.28
N TRP A 348 -4.87 1.62 8.19
CA TRP A 348 -3.72 0.80 7.81
C TRP A 348 -2.44 1.02 8.62
N ILE A 349 -2.40 2.05 9.47
CA ILE A 349 -1.35 2.19 10.50
C ILE A 349 -1.93 1.85 11.88
N ILE A 350 -3.15 2.31 12.17
CA ILE A 350 -3.81 2.08 13.47
C ILE A 350 -4.07 0.59 13.71
N GLY A 351 -4.66 -0.10 12.73
CA GLY A 351 -5.01 -1.51 12.82
C GLY A 351 -3.78 -2.40 13.10
N PRO A 352 -2.72 -2.34 12.27
CA PRO A 352 -1.54 -3.16 12.50
C PRO A 352 -0.83 -2.85 13.82
N ALA A 353 -0.72 -1.58 14.20
CA ALA A 353 -0.10 -1.20 15.47
C ALA A 353 -0.88 -1.74 16.68
N MET A 354 -2.20 -1.52 16.72
CA MET A 354 -3.03 -1.99 17.85
C MET A 354 -3.11 -3.51 17.91
N ALA A 355 -3.12 -4.20 16.76
CA ALA A 355 -3.13 -5.65 16.72
C ALA A 355 -1.77 -6.26 17.07
N ALA A 356 -0.64 -5.60 16.76
CA ALA A 356 0.66 -6.02 17.25
C ALA A 356 0.74 -5.97 18.78
N ILE A 357 0.12 -4.96 19.40
CA ILE A 357 0.13 -4.75 20.86
C ILE A 357 -0.83 -5.70 21.57
N HIS A 358 -2.05 -5.87 21.05
CA HIS A 358 -3.13 -6.57 21.75
C HIS A 358 -3.45 -7.96 21.22
N GLY A 359 -2.92 -8.33 20.05
CA GLY A 359 -3.16 -9.63 19.43
C GLY A 359 -4.59 -9.82 18.91
N VAL A 360 -4.98 -11.09 18.77
CA VAL A 360 -6.31 -11.52 18.34
C VAL A 360 -7.08 -12.10 19.54
N GLY A 361 -8.35 -11.72 19.66
CA GLY A 361 -9.22 -12.14 20.76
C GLY A 361 -8.97 -11.37 22.07
N GLY A 362 -9.43 -11.94 23.19
CA GLY A 362 -9.36 -11.28 24.49
C GLY A 362 -10.25 -10.03 24.59
N GLU A 363 -10.04 -9.25 25.65
CA GLU A 363 -10.79 -8.00 25.90
C GLU A 363 -10.28 -6.84 25.05
N HIS A 364 -8.99 -6.84 24.69
CA HIS A 364 -8.32 -5.71 24.05
C HIS A 364 -7.91 -5.95 22.58
N GLY A 365 -7.82 -7.21 22.14
CA GLY A 365 -7.35 -7.56 20.80
C GLY A 365 -8.42 -7.46 19.72
N ILE A 366 -8.10 -7.97 18.53
CA ILE A 366 -9.03 -8.02 17.40
C ILE A 366 -10.18 -8.98 17.74
N PRO A 367 -11.46 -8.54 17.74
CA PRO A 367 -12.57 -9.46 17.94
C PRO A 367 -12.61 -10.55 16.86
N LEU A 368 -12.76 -11.82 17.26
CA LEU A 368 -12.91 -12.94 16.31
C LEU A 368 -14.10 -12.73 15.36
N SER A 369 -15.17 -12.11 15.86
CA SER A 369 -16.34 -11.75 15.06
C SER A 369 -16.04 -10.70 14.01
N TRP A 370 -15.02 -9.83 14.20
CA TRP A 370 -14.62 -8.85 13.20
C TRP A 370 -13.74 -9.48 12.12
N LEU A 371 -12.83 -10.39 12.49
CA LEU A 371 -12.05 -11.17 11.53
C LEU A 371 -12.95 -11.92 10.54
N ALA A 372 -14.00 -12.57 11.04
CA ALA A 372 -14.95 -13.32 10.23
C ALA A 372 -15.83 -12.42 9.32
N ARG A 373 -15.85 -11.10 9.53
CA ARG A 373 -16.61 -10.14 8.71
C ARG A 373 -15.83 -9.60 7.53
N VAL A 374 -14.51 -9.80 7.46
CA VAL A 374 -13.73 -9.37 6.30
C VAL A 374 -14.06 -10.29 5.12
N THR A 375 -14.43 -9.69 3.99
CA THR A 375 -14.67 -10.41 2.74
C THR A 375 -13.39 -11.16 2.35
N ASP A 376 -13.51 -12.43 1.97
CA ASP A 376 -12.38 -13.32 1.65
C ASP A 376 -11.34 -13.51 2.78
N SER A 377 -11.74 -13.27 4.04
CA SER A 377 -10.87 -13.39 5.23
C SER A 377 -10.01 -14.66 5.26
N SER A 378 -10.58 -15.82 4.91
CA SER A 378 -9.84 -17.09 4.88
C SER A 378 -8.69 -17.10 3.87
N SER A 379 -8.85 -16.49 2.69
CA SER A 379 -7.77 -16.39 1.70
C SER A 379 -6.71 -15.40 2.15
N ILE A 380 -7.15 -14.23 2.64
CA ILE A 380 -6.26 -13.17 3.14
C ILE A 380 -5.37 -13.69 4.28
N LEU A 381 -5.95 -14.38 5.26
CA LEU A 381 -5.22 -14.93 6.39
C LEU A 381 -4.22 -16.01 5.95
N LEU A 382 -4.59 -16.87 5.00
CA LEU A 382 -3.68 -17.88 4.45
C LEU A 382 -2.48 -17.23 3.74
N ASP A 383 -2.69 -16.15 3.01
CA ASP A 383 -1.62 -15.43 2.33
C ASP A 383 -0.70 -14.68 3.31
N ILE A 384 -1.26 -14.13 4.40
CA ILE A 384 -0.49 -13.59 5.53
C ILE A 384 0.38 -14.68 6.14
N GLU A 385 -0.19 -15.83 6.48
CA GLU A 385 0.54 -16.96 7.05
C GLU A 385 1.66 -17.43 6.11
N ARG A 386 1.38 -17.56 4.81
CA ARG A 386 2.40 -17.91 3.81
C ARG A 386 3.52 -16.88 3.78
N LEU A 387 3.19 -15.58 3.82
CA LEU A 387 4.18 -14.51 3.76
C LEU A 387 5.17 -14.55 4.93
N ILE A 388 4.70 -14.95 6.11
CA ILE A 388 5.47 -14.97 7.36
C ILE A 388 6.16 -16.32 7.62
N TYR A 389 5.48 -17.44 7.39
CA TYR A 389 5.97 -18.77 7.74
C TYR A 389 6.75 -19.48 6.63
N SER A 390 6.65 -19.04 5.38
CA SER A 390 7.38 -19.68 4.26
C SER A 390 8.84 -19.19 4.11
N ARG A 391 9.40 -18.56 5.16
CA ARG A 391 10.74 -17.95 5.16
C ARG A 391 11.70 -18.57 6.15
#